data_AF-A0AA42NE28-F1
#
_entry.id   AF-A0AA42NE28-F1
#
_cell.length_a   1.000
_cell.length_b   1.000
_cell.length_c   1.000
_cell.angle_alpha   90.00
_cell.angle_beta   90.00
_cell.angle_gamma   90.00
#
_symmetry.space_group_name_H-M   'P 1'
#
loop_
_entity.id
_entity.type
_entity.pdbx_description
1 polymer ?
#
loop_
_entity_poly.entity_id
_entity_poly.type
_entity_poly.pdbx_seq_one_letter_code
_entity_poly.pdbx_strand_id
1 'polypeptide(L)'
;MFSRFRDTSSFKQSILPIVTATILLAGNLDPAFAMDMESRALWAASAMAEADYHRSNPCAQWKVDEQAVKKVVVWSGRTLEELRASGDYREQHEAIKSVAQQYGIDMACDAGGANFAVDDHDYGVLRHVGW
;
A
#
# COMPACT_ATOMS: atom_id res chain seq x y z
N MET A 1 -4.42 59.33 -44.34
CA MET A 1 -5.31 58.82 -43.27
C MET A 1 -4.46 57.95 -42.36
N PHE A 2 -4.15 58.45 -41.14
CA PHE A 2 -3.42 57.85 -39.99
C PHE A 2 -1.99 57.30 -40.26
N SER A 3 -0.86 57.82 -39.76
CA SER A 3 -0.47 58.44 -38.47
C SER A 3 -0.94 57.67 -37.23
N ARG A 4 -0.05 56.86 -36.64
CA ARG A 4 0.65 57.14 -35.36
C ARG A 4 1.28 55.85 -34.81
N PHE A 5 2.60 55.78 -34.91
CA PHE A 5 3.42 55.17 -33.86
C PHE A 5 3.39 56.08 -32.63
N ARG A 6 3.52 55.45 -31.45
CA ARG A 6 3.87 56.00 -30.12
C ARG A 6 2.70 56.13 -29.13
N ASP A 7 2.76 55.31 -28.07
CA ASP A 7 2.83 55.76 -26.67
C ASP A 7 3.33 54.57 -25.82
N THR A 8 4.53 54.64 -25.21
CA THR A 8 4.81 55.12 -23.85
C THR A 8 3.93 54.43 -22.81
N SER A 9 4.46 53.61 -21.90
CA SER A 9 5.12 54.12 -20.69
C SER A 9 5.71 52.95 -19.89
N SER A 10 7.04 52.95 -19.69
CA SER A 10 7.71 53.06 -18.39
C SER A 10 7.17 52.14 -17.29
N PHE A 11 7.61 50.88 -17.29
CA PHE A 11 7.46 50.01 -16.14
C PHE A 11 8.56 50.36 -15.13
N LYS A 12 8.17 51.06 -14.07
CA LYS A 12 9.04 51.51 -12.98
C LYS A 12 9.71 50.30 -12.30
N GLN A 13 11.03 50.20 -12.42
CA GLN A 13 11.85 49.41 -11.50
C GLN A 13 11.78 50.07 -10.11
N SER A 14 11.09 49.44 -9.17
CA SER A 14 11.26 49.71 -7.74
C SER A 14 12.01 48.53 -7.13
N ILE A 15 13.26 48.80 -6.76
CA ILE A 15 14.13 47.90 -6.01
C ILE A 15 13.64 47.91 -4.56
N LEU A 16 13.26 46.74 -4.05
CA LEU A 16 13.19 46.48 -2.61
C LEU A 16 14.03 45.22 -2.34
N PRO A 17 15.07 45.29 -1.48
CA PRO A 17 15.85 44.11 -1.13
C PRO A 17 15.06 43.34 -0.07
N ILE A 18 14.33 42.31 -0.48
CA ILE A 18 13.79 41.35 0.50
C ILE A 18 14.90 40.36 0.79
N VAL A 19 15.69 40.69 1.81
CA VAL A 19 16.45 39.70 2.58
C VAL A 19 15.43 38.93 3.40
N THR A 20 14.94 37.83 2.86
CA THR A 20 14.36 36.74 3.65
C THR A 20 15.28 35.56 3.54
N ALA A 21 16.00 35.32 4.63
CA ALA A 21 16.73 34.09 4.87
C ALA A 21 15.79 32.91 4.71
N THR A 22 15.90 32.21 3.58
CA THR A 22 15.37 30.85 3.46
C THR A 22 16.25 29.98 4.35
N ILE A 23 15.80 29.80 5.58
CA ILE A 23 16.22 28.67 6.40
C ILE A 23 15.90 27.44 5.55
N LEU A 24 16.94 26.82 5.01
CA LEU A 24 16.91 25.46 4.51
C LEU A 24 16.51 24.58 5.71
N LEU A 25 15.20 24.42 5.90
CA LEU A 25 14.68 23.26 6.60
C LEU A 25 15.02 22.07 5.71
N ALA A 26 16.26 21.59 5.87
CA ALA A 26 16.62 20.21 5.68
C ALA A 26 15.87 19.39 6.73
N GLY A 27 14.55 19.34 6.59
CA GLY A 27 13.73 18.29 7.17
C GLY A 27 13.79 17.14 6.19
N ASN A 28 14.45 16.07 6.59
CA ASN A 28 14.49 14.80 5.87
C ASN A 28 13.09 14.46 5.35
N LEU A 29 12.86 14.63 4.05
CA LEU A 29 11.73 14.04 3.35
C LEU A 29 12.08 12.58 3.13
N ASP A 30 11.89 11.78 4.16
CA ASP A 30 11.40 10.42 4.07
C ASP A 30 10.93 10.01 5.48
N PRO A 31 9.69 9.55 5.60
CA PRO A 31 9.51 8.12 5.40
C PRO A 31 8.40 7.81 4.40
N ALA A 32 8.53 6.62 3.81
CA ALA A 32 7.49 5.93 3.06
C ALA A 32 6.08 6.24 3.59
N PHE A 33 5.16 6.53 2.65
CA PHE A 33 3.74 6.77 2.90
C PHE A 33 3.21 5.94 4.06
N ALA A 34 2.96 6.57 5.21
CA ALA A 34 2.23 5.93 6.29
C ALA A 34 0.82 5.62 5.76
N MET A 35 0.60 4.37 5.38
CA MET A 35 -0.65 3.92 4.78
C MET A 35 -1.81 4.20 5.74
N ASP A 36 -2.91 4.76 5.24
CA ASP A 36 -4.07 5.11 6.06
C ASP A 36 -4.80 3.86 6.57
N MET A 37 -5.66 4.03 7.58
CA MET A 37 -6.32 2.90 8.24
C MET A 37 -7.25 2.09 7.32
N GLU A 38 -7.91 2.72 6.35
CA GLU A 38 -8.79 1.99 5.42
C GLU A 38 -7.95 1.20 4.42
N SER A 39 -6.86 1.79 3.92
CA SER A 39 -5.89 1.05 3.10
C SER A 39 -5.31 -0.14 3.86
N ARG A 40 -4.95 0.00 5.15
CA ARG A 40 -4.49 -1.13 5.98
C ARG A 40 -5.57 -2.21 6.14
N ALA A 41 -6.83 -1.81 6.31
CA ALA A 41 -7.94 -2.75 6.40
C ALA A 41 -8.14 -3.54 5.10
N LEU A 42 -8.04 -2.87 3.94
CA LEU A 42 -8.10 -3.53 2.62
C LEU A 42 -6.96 -4.54 2.46
N TRP A 43 -5.72 -4.14 2.72
CA TRP A 43 -4.57 -5.04 2.63
C TRP A 43 -4.68 -6.22 3.60
N ALA A 44 -5.12 -5.96 4.83
CA ALA A 44 -5.32 -7.01 5.81
C ALA A 44 -6.44 -7.97 5.39
N ALA A 45 -7.52 -7.49 4.79
CA ALA A 45 -8.59 -8.35 4.28
C ALA A 45 -8.08 -9.27 3.16
N SER A 46 -7.28 -8.75 2.22
CA SER A 46 -6.65 -9.55 1.18
C SER A 46 -5.66 -10.58 1.75
N ALA A 47 -4.80 -10.18 2.69
CA ALA A 47 -3.89 -11.10 3.36
C ALA A 47 -4.64 -12.19 4.15
N MET A 48 -5.76 -11.83 4.79
CA MET A 48 -6.61 -12.81 5.47
C MET A 48 -7.23 -13.81 4.50
N ALA A 49 -7.68 -13.36 3.33
CA ALA A 49 -8.20 -14.23 2.29
C ALA A 49 -7.15 -15.23 1.79
N GLU A 50 -5.92 -14.77 1.56
CA GLU A 50 -4.78 -15.63 1.20
C GLU A 50 -4.51 -16.69 2.28
N ALA A 51 -4.42 -16.26 3.55
CA ALA A 51 -4.15 -17.17 4.65
C ALA A 51 -5.27 -18.21 4.83
N ASP A 52 -6.54 -17.78 4.83
CA ASP A 52 -7.68 -18.67 5.02
C ASP A 52 -7.84 -19.68 3.87
N TYR A 53 -7.61 -19.24 2.63
CA TYR A 53 -7.64 -20.13 1.47
C TYR A 53 -6.56 -21.22 1.58
N HIS A 54 -5.32 -20.82 1.88
CA HIS A 54 -4.17 -21.73 1.92
C HIS A 54 -4.09 -22.59 3.18
N ARG A 55 -4.82 -22.26 4.26
CA ARG A 55 -5.06 -23.19 5.37
C ARG A 55 -5.80 -24.45 4.91
N SER A 56 -6.74 -24.29 3.98
CA SER A 56 -7.55 -25.39 3.45
C SER A 56 -6.97 -26.01 2.18
N ASN A 57 -6.09 -25.28 1.49
CA ASN A 57 -5.46 -25.68 0.23
C ASN A 57 -3.93 -25.50 0.33
N PRO A 58 -3.22 -26.45 0.97
CA PRO A 58 -1.81 -26.29 1.27
C PRO A 58 -0.94 -26.22 0.01
N CYS A 59 0.02 -25.30 0.01
CA CYS A 59 1.08 -25.21 -0.99
C CYS A 59 2.26 -26.10 -0.62
N ALA A 60 2.95 -26.68 -1.61
CA ALA A 60 4.12 -27.52 -1.36
C ALA A 60 5.28 -26.74 -0.71
N GLN A 61 5.46 -25.48 -1.08
CA GLN A 61 6.58 -24.64 -0.65
C GLN A 61 6.21 -23.58 0.38
N TRP A 62 4.92 -23.39 0.67
CA TRP A 62 4.44 -22.30 1.51
C TRP A 62 3.56 -22.82 2.64
N LYS A 63 3.69 -22.22 3.81
CA LYS A 63 2.81 -22.43 4.96
C LYS A 63 2.30 -21.10 5.47
N VAL A 64 1.09 -21.10 6.02
CA VAL A 64 0.55 -19.92 6.68
C VAL A 64 1.38 -19.58 7.92
N ASP A 65 1.80 -18.33 8.02
CA ASP A 65 2.45 -17.77 9.21
C ASP A 65 1.40 -17.16 10.13
N GLU A 66 0.98 -17.95 11.12
CA GLU A 66 -0.03 -17.54 12.10
C GLU A 66 0.39 -16.33 12.96
N GLN A 67 1.69 -16.05 13.08
CA GLN A 67 2.16 -14.85 13.78
C GLN A 67 2.04 -13.62 12.90
N ALA A 68 2.38 -13.73 11.61
CA ALA A 68 2.16 -12.66 10.64
C ALA A 68 0.66 -12.36 10.48
N VAL A 69 -0.20 -13.38 10.47
CA VAL A 69 -1.66 -13.20 10.48
C VAL A 69 -2.13 -12.37 11.68
N LYS A 70 -1.65 -12.69 12.90
CA LYS A 70 -2.00 -11.89 14.08
C LYS A 70 -1.52 -10.45 13.98
N LYS A 71 -0.32 -10.24 13.43
CA LYS A 71 0.26 -8.91 13.22
C LYS A 71 -0.56 -8.09 12.22
N VAL A 72 -0.96 -8.67 11.09
CA VAL A 72 -1.73 -7.92 10.06
C VAL A 72 -3.09 -7.50 10.59
N VAL A 73 -3.75 -8.35 11.38
CA VAL A 73 -5.04 -8.02 12.03
C VAL A 73 -4.85 -6.84 12.98
N VAL A 74 -3.87 -6.90 13.90
CA VAL A 74 -3.61 -5.79 14.83
C VAL A 74 -3.24 -4.49 14.09
N TRP A 75 -2.37 -4.59 13.09
CA TRP A 75 -1.91 -3.45 12.29
C TRP A 75 -3.04 -2.75 11.52
N SER A 76 -4.03 -3.52 11.06
CA SER A 76 -5.21 -3.00 10.37
C SER A 76 -6.15 -2.18 11.25
N GLY A 77 -6.08 -2.36 12.58
CA GLY A 77 -7.04 -1.77 13.51
C GLY A 77 -8.46 -2.32 13.40
N ARG A 78 -8.67 -3.44 12.69
CA ARG A 78 -9.94 -4.16 12.58
C ARG A 78 -9.87 -5.49 13.34
N THR A 79 -11.03 -5.99 13.72
CA THR A 79 -11.18 -7.36 14.21
C THR A 79 -11.10 -8.37 13.06
N LEU A 80 -10.81 -9.63 13.38
CA LEU A 80 -10.79 -10.72 12.41
C LEU A 80 -12.17 -10.90 11.74
N GLU A 81 -13.23 -10.76 12.52
CA GLU A 81 -14.62 -10.86 12.06
C GLU A 81 -14.96 -9.75 11.07
N GLU A 82 -14.55 -8.50 11.34
CA GLU A 82 -14.75 -7.37 10.42
C GLU A 82 -14.01 -7.56 9.09
N LEU A 83 -12.76 -8.03 9.15
CA LEU A 83 -11.98 -8.30 7.94
C LEU A 83 -12.63 -9.39 7.09
N ARG A 84 -13.07 -10.51 7.70
CA ARG A 84 -13.74 -11.61 6.98
C ARG A 84 -15.13 -11.25 6.45
N ALA A 85 -15.79 -10.28 7.08
CA ALA A 85 -17.07 -9.77 6.62
C ALA A 85 -16.94 -8.76 5.47
N SER A 86 -15.73 -8.29 5.15
CA SER A 86 -15.51 -7.25 4.15
C SER A 86 -15.72 -7.74 2.71
N GLY A 87 -16.03 -6.80 1.82
CA GLY A 87 -16.09 -7.06 0.38
C GLY A 87 -14.73 -7.47 -0.18
N ASP A 88 -13.66 -6.82 0.28
CA ASP A 88 -12.28 -7.04 -0.18
C ASP A 88 -11.80 -8.47 0.13
N TYR A 89 -12.11 -8.97 1.33
CA TYR A 89 -11.81 -10.37 1.69
C TYR A 89 -12.49 -11.33 0.72
N ARG A 90 -13.79 -11.13 0.47
CA ARG A 90 -14.57 -12.01 -0.41
C ARG A 90 -14.06 -11.96 -1.84
N GLU A 91 -13.77 -10.77 -2.36
CA GLU A 91 -13.25 -10.58 -3.71
C GLU A 91 -11.90 -11.27 -3.88
N GLN A 92 -10.96 -11.03 -2.97
CA GLN A 92 -9.65 -11.68 -3.00
C GLN A 92 -9.78 -13.20 -2.88
N HIS A 93 -10.60 -13.70 -1.94
CA HIS A 93 -10.78 -15.13 -1.73
C HIS A 93 -11.34 -15.84 -2.98
N GLU A 94 -12.35 -15.26 -3.65
CA GLU A 94 -12.88 -15.83 -4.88
C GLU A 94 -11.91 -15.66 -6.07
N ALA A 95 -11.09 -14.60 -6.10
CA ALA A 95 -10.04 -14.44 -7.11
C ALA A 95 -8.98 -15.54 -7.00
N ILE A 96 -8.44 -15.79 -5.80
CA ILE A 96 -7.47 -16.87 -5.53
C ILE A 96 -8.05 -18.22 -5.97
N LYS A 97 -9.28 -18.50 -5.53
CA LYS A 97 -9.99 -19.74 -5.89
C LYS A 97 -10.16 -19.87 -7.40
N SER A 98 -10.50 -18.80 -8.11
CA SER A 98 -10.65 -18.82 -9.56
C SER A 98 -9.33 -19.11 -10.27
N VAL A 99 -8.23 -18.50 -9.81
CA VAL A 99 -6.87 -18.78 -10.32
C VAL A 99 -6.51 -20.26 -10.09
N ALA A 100 -6.73 -20.78 -8.89
CA ALA A 100 -6.44 -22.17 -8.56
C ALA A 100 -7.28 -23.15 -9.42
N GLN A 101 -8.54 -22.82 -9.69
CA GLN A 101 -9.42 -23.63 -10.54
C GLN A 101 -9.00 -23.61 -12.01
N GLN A 102 -8.55 -22.46 -12.51
CA GLN A 102 -8.21 -22.29 -13.92
C GLN A 102 -6.79 -22.78 -14.26
N TYR A 103 -5.85 -22.58 -13.35
CA TYR A 103 -4.41 -22.76 -13.61
C TYR A 103 -3.72 -23.76 -12.66
N GLY A 104 -4.43 -24.27 -11.66
CA GLY A 104 -3.89 -25.17 -10.64
C GLY A 104 -3.40 -24.43 -9.39
N ILE A 105 -3.34 -25.15 -8.28
CA ILE A 105 -3.01 -24.59 -6.95
C ILE A 105 -1.63 -23.93 -6.92
N ASP A 106 -0.64 -24.48 -7.64
CA ASP A 106 0.72 -23.94 -7.66
C ASP A 106 0.78 -22.50 -8.19
N MET A 107 -0.14 -22.13 -9.10
CA MET A 107 -0.25 -20.77 -9.63
C MET A 107 -0.96 -19.80 -8.68
N ALA A 108 -1.75 -20.31 -7.73
CA ALA A 108 -2.37 -19.51 -6.67
C ALA A 108 -1.46 -19.37 -5.44
N CYS A 109 -0.44 -20.21 -5.33
CA CYS A 109 0.58 -20.18 -4.28
C CYS A 109 1.62 -19.07 -4.50
N ASP A 110 1.21 -17.81 -4.51
CA ASP A 110 2.09 -16.64 -4.56
C ASP A 110 2.17 -15.94 -3.20
N ALA A 111 3.39 -15.77 -2.67
CA ALA A 111 3.62 -15.02 -1.43
C ALA A 111 3.52 -13.50 -1.61
N GLY A 112 3.58 -12.99 -2.84
CA GLY A 112 3.58 -11.56 -3.15
C GLY A 112 2.30 -10.83 -2.74
N GLY A 113 1.14 -11.48 -2.88
CA GLY A 113 -0.17 -10.92 -2.51
C GLY A 113 -0.45 -10.85 -1.00
N ALA A 114 0.47 -11.39 -0.19
CA ALA A 114 0.30 -11.64 1.24
C ALA A 114 1.30 -10.87 2.10
N ASN A 115 2.12 -10.00 1.49
CA ASN A 115 3.15 -9.24 2.18
C ASN A 115 2.66 -7.83 2.58
N PHE A 116 3.05 -7.38 3.76
CA PHE A 116 2.70 -6.07 4.31
C PHE A 116 3.85 -5.52 5.15
N ALA A 117 4.06 -4.21 5.07
CA ALA A 117 5.07 -3.51 5.88
C ALA A 117 4.45 -3.01 7.18
N VAL A 118 5.01 -3.43 8.30
CA VAL A 118 4.72 -2.84 9.62
C VAL A 118 6.02 -2.27 10.15
N ASP A 119 6.04 -0.95 10.32
CA ASP A 119 7.25 -0.18 10.60
C ASP A 119 8.31 -0.46 9.51
N ASP A 120 9.58 -0.68 9.89
CA ASP A 120 10.69 -0.97 8.96
C ASP A 120 10.82 -2.47 8.61
N HIS A 121 9.78 -3.28 8.82
CA HIS A 121 9.82 -4.73 8.58
C HIS A 121 8.70 -5.21 7.66
N ASP A 122 9.08 -6.00 6.66
CA ASP A 122 8.15 -6.72 5.79
C ASP A 122 7.74 -8.05 6.43
N TYR A 123 6.43 -8.28 6.44
CA TYR A 123 5.80 -9.51 6.93
C TYR A 123 5.01 -10.16 5.81
N GLY A 124 5.04 -11.49 5.70
CA GLY A 124 4.21 -12.26 4.80
C GLY A 124 3.32 -13.22 5.56
N VAL A 125 2.02 -13.28 5.25
CA VAL A 125 1.13 -14.29 5.86
C VAL A 125 1.38 -15.71 5.31
N LEU A 126 2.15 -15.82 4.22
CA LEU A 126 2.71 -17.07 3.71
C LEU A 126 4.23 -17.04 3.87
N ARG A 127 4.80 -18.11 4.42
CA ARG A 127 6.24 -18.28 4.59
C ARG A 127 6.76 -19.55 3.93
N HIS A 128 7.95 -19.48 3.37
CA HIS A 128 8.56 -20.62 2.71
C HIS A 128 8.87 -21.75 3.71
N VAL A 129 8.60 -23.00 3.34
CA VAL A 129 8.97 -24.19 4.11
C VAL A 129 10.44 -24.52 3.85
N GLY A 130 11.36 -23.90 4.58
CA GLY A 130 12.80 -24.16 4.44
C GLY A 130 13.72 -23.07 4.97
N TRP A 131 13.13 -21.99 5.49
CA TRP A 131 13.80 -20.89 6.17
C TRP A 131 13.36 -20.86 7.64
#